data_AF-A0A0M9G7X5-F1
#
_entry.id   AF-A0A0M9G7X5-F1
#
_cell.length_a   1.000
_cell.length_b   1.000
_cell.length_c   1.000
_cell.angle_alpha   90.00
_cell.angle_beta   90.00
_cell.angle_gamma   90.00
#
_symmetry.space_group_name_H-M   'P 1'
#
loop_
_entity.id
_entity.type
_entity.pdbx_description
1 polymer ?
#
loop_
_entity_poly.entity_id
_entity_poly.type
_entity_poly.pdbx_seq_one_letter_code
_entity_poly.pdbx_strand_id
1 'polypeptide(L)'
;MPSKAANGRPYPARDTRKAPVEKLVERVFIKKPRILSFSHRSAGSLRHPYAQLVYEASLGATARGDRLTYILEAFLDAKKEKTHWQRVERIFDSKLGDEHMEKMKLDLLFSPELLQCLEVLWSRVGGVSGGFMTEDAYRQFQQQLYFMLLDINDIGLVPATMQFIQEDIHTDCKSEAGLDFAGFATSILELADNWTPTRCIPDYVAFVRKITEAFTPEAKQTIEFTNEDDFRLNQDTFFIGGVIKPVQVNGETIYRRTTI
;
A
#
# COMPACT_ATOMS: atom_id res chain seq x y z
N MET A 1 -31.61 11.78 -59.55
CA MET A 1 -31.66 10.76 -58.48
C MET A 1 -30.82 11.28 -57.32
N PRO A 2 -31.39 11.49 -56.11
CA PRO A 2 -30.63 11.96 -54.96
C PRO A 2 -29.95 10.80 -54.24
N SER A 3 -28.67 10.97 -53.92
CA SER A 3 -27.83 10.03 -53.17
C SER A 3 -28.33 9.89 -51.73
N LYS A 4 -28.59 8.64 -51.31
CA LYS A 4 -28.86 8.28 -49.91
C LYS A 4 -27.66 8.67 -49.03
N ALA A 5 -27.85 9.67 -48.19
CA ALA A 5 -26.94 9.92 -47.06
C ALA A 5 -27.04 8.75 -46.08
N ALA A 6 -25.89 8.13 -45.78
CA ALA A 6 -25.78 7.12 -44.75
C ALA A 6 -26.10 7.77 -43.40
N ASN A 7 -27.17 7.30 -42.75
CA ASN A 7 -27.46 7.57 -41.34
C ASN A 7 -26.38 6.90 -40.47
N GLY A 8 -25.21 7.52 -40.38
CA GLY A 8 -24.24 7.22 -39.35
C GLY A 8 -24.81 7.71 -38.02
N ARG A 9 -25.35 6.79 -37.21
CA ARG A 9 -25.58 7.07 -35.79
C ARG A 9 -24.24 7.53 -35.21
N PRO A 10 -24.17 8.65 -34.48
CA PRO A 10 -22.95 9.00 -33.77
C PRO A 10 -22.66 7.87 -32.79
N TYR A 11 -21.55 7.17 -32.98
CA TYR A 11 -21.00 6.34 -31.91
C TYR A 11 -20.83 7.24 -30.69
N PRO A 12 -21.38 6.89 -29.51
CA PRO A 12 -21.12 7.69 -28.32
C PRO A 12 -19.61 7.78 -28.15
N ALA A 13 -19.09 9.00 -27.98
CA ALA A 13 -17.68 9.24 -27.75
C ALA A 13 -17.20 8.27 -26.68
N ARG A 14 -16.32 7.35 -27.08
CA ARG A 14 -15.86 6.27 -26.22
C ARG A 14 -15.16 6.94 -25.06
N ASP A 15 -15.74 6.84 -23.88
CA ASP A 15 -15.18 7.44 -22.69
C ASP A 15 -13.82 6.77 -22.42
N THR A 16 -12.73 7.45 -22.78
CA THR A 16 -11.37 6.97 -22.58
C THR A 16 -11.04 6.80 -21.09
N ARG A 17 -11.92 7.29 -20.19
CA ARG A 17 -11.86 7.13 -18.73
C ARG A 17 -12.25 5.72 -18.26
N LYS A 18 -12.95 4.91 -19.08
CA LYS A 18 -13.36 3.53 -18.74
C LYS A 18 -12.56 2.50 -19.54
N ALA A 19 -11.25 2.44 -19.26
CA ALA A 19 -10.41 1.40 -19.83
C ALA A 19 -10.77 0.05 -19.18
N PRO A 20 -10.97 -1.03 -19.96
CA PRO A 20 -11.20 -2.35 -19.39
C PRO A 20 -9.98 -2.80 -18.57
N VAL A 21 -10.20 -3.64 -17.55
CA VAL A 21 -9.16 -4.16 -16.63
C VAL A 21 -7.89 -4.56 -17.37
N GLU A 22 -7.97 -5.25 -18.51
CA GLU A 22 -6.80 -5.74 -19.24
C GLU A 22 -5.87 -4.60 -19.68
N LYS A 23 -6.43 -3.48 -20.16
CA LYS A 23 -5.62 -2.30 -20.53
C LYS A 23 -5.07 -1.53 -19.32
N LEU A 24 -5.75 -1.61 -18.19
CA LEU A 24 -5.28 -1.02 -16.94
C LEU A 24 -4.14 -1.85 -16.36
N VAL A 25 -4.26 -3.18 -16.41
CA VAL A 25 -3.25 -4.14 -15.97
C VAL A 25 -1.98 -4.02 -16.80
N GLU A 26 -2.09 -3.91 -18.12
CA GLU A 26 -0.93 -3.64 -18.98
C GLU A 26 -0.23 -2.34 -18.56
N ARG A 27 -0.98 -1.28 -18.21
CA ARG A 27 -0.40 -0.03 -17.72
C ARG A 27 0.28 -0.18 -16.36
N VAL A 28 -0.34 -0.89 -15.40
CA VAL A 28 0.31 -1.20 -14.10
C VAL A 28 1.60 -1.96 -14.34
N PHE A 29 1.56 -3.02 -15.16
CA PHE A 29 2.70 -3.90 -15.37
C PHE A 29 3.85 -3.24 -16.12
N ILE A 30 3.55 -2.52 -17.22
CA ILE A 30 4.58 -1.89 -18.06
C ILE A 30 5.21 -0.70 -17.34
N LYS A 31 4.42 0.07 -16.57
CA LYS A 31 4.92 1.31 -15.96
C LYS A 31 5.43 1.13 -14.54
N LYS A 32 4.91 0.15 -13.78
CA LYS A 32 5.18 -0.01 -12.33
C LYS A 32 5.15 -1.50 -11.93
N PRO A 33 6.13 -2.31 -12.35
CA PRO A 33 6.27 -3.69 -11.86
C PRO A 33 6.37 -3.67 -10.32
N ARG A 34 5.65 -4.60 -9.69
CA ARG A 34 5.40 -4.62 -8.26
C ARG A 34 6.23 -5.70 -7.59
N ILE A 35 6.77 -5.41 -6.43
CA ILE A 35 7.68 -6.31 -5.71
C ILE A 35 6.98 -6.96 -4.51
N LEU A 36 6.06 -6.25 -3.87
CA LEU A 36 5.51 -6.67 -2.58
C LEU A 36 4.04 -7.07 -2.64
N SER A 37 3.28 -6.66 -3.65
CA SER A 37 1.87 -6.99 -3.69
C SER A 37 1.26 -6.93 -5.09
N PHE A 38 0.78 -8.06 -5.61
CA PHE A 38 -0.22 -8.02 -6.69
C PHE A 38 -1.68 -7.97 -6.15
N SER A 39 -1.84 -7.98 -4.83
CA SER A 39 -3.04 -7.66 -4.05
C SER A 39 -4.21 -8.66 -4.14
N HIS A 40 -4.46 -9.37 -3.04
CA HIS A 40 -5.75 -9.99 -2.68
C HIS A 40 -6.78 -8.97 -2.15
N ARG A 41 -6.43 -7.67 -2.15
CA ARG A 41 -7.26 -6.63 -1.52
C ARG A 41 -8.40 -6.23 -2.46
N SER A 42 -9.41 -5.57 -1.90
CA SER A 42 -10.50 -5.04 -2.70
C SER A 42 -10.02 -3.93 -3.64
N ALA A 43 -10.71 -3.75 -4.77
CA ALA A 43 -10.40 -2.68 -5.72
C ALA A 43 -10.51 -1.27 -5.14
N GLY A 44 -11.17 -1.10 -3.98
CA GLY A 44 -11.30 0.16 -3.27
C GLY A 44 -10.19 0.44 -2.26
N SER A 45 -9.36 -0.56 -1.93
CA SER A 45 -8.20 -0.39 -1.05
C SER A 45 -7.18 0.58 -1.66
N LEU A 46 -6.60 1.48 -0.86
CA LEU A 46 -5.44 2.30 -1.27
C LEU A 46 -4.22 1.45 -1.68
N ARG A 47 -4.15 0.23 -1.15
CA ARG A 47 -3.09 -0.74 -1.40
C ARG A 47 -3.39 -1.59 -2.62
N HIS A 48 -4.57 -1.47 -3.21
CA HIS A 48 -4.84 -2.06 -4.50
C HIS A 48 -4.21 -1.20 -5.62
N PRO A 49 -3.61 -1.82 -6.65
CA PRO A 49 -2.95 -1.10 -7.74
C PRO A 49 -3.76 -0.03 -8.42
N TYR A 50 -5.05 -0.32 -8.52
CA TYR A 50 -6.00 0.54 -9.17
C TYR A 50 -6.14 1.91 -8.49
N ALA A 51 -5.97 2.00 -7.16
CA ALA A 51 -6.18 3.24 -6.42
C ALA A 51 -5.25 4.38 -6.88
N GLN A 52 -3.97 4.08 -7.07
CA GLN A 52 -3.01 5.08 -7.56
C GLN A 52 -3.34 5.50 -9.01
N LEU A 53 -3.72 4.56 -9.88
CA LEU A 53 -4.08 4.88 -11.26
C LEU A 53 -5.33 5.76 -11.35
N VAL A 54 -6.33 5.47 -10.52
CA VAL A 54 -7.54 6.30 -10.40
C VAL A 54 -7.15 7.70 -9.94
N TYR A 55 -6.30 7.81 -8.93
CA TYR A 55 -5.80 9.09 -8.45
C TYR A 55 -5.05 9.86 -9.55
N GLU A 56 -4.09 9.23 -10.24
CA GLU A 56 -3.34 9.86 -11.35
C GLU A 56 -4.27 10.33 -12.48
N ALA A 57 -5.25 9.51 -12.86
CA ALA A 57 -6.23 9.88 -13.88
C ALA A 57 -7.12 11.04 -13.43
N SER A 58 -7.41 11.12 -12.13
CA SER A 58 -8.21 12.19 -11.53
C SER A 58 -7.49 13.55 -11.56
N LEU A 59 -6.14 13.58 -11.62
CA LEU A 59 -5.37 14.83 -11.67
C LEU A 59 -5.67 15.68 -12.93
N GLY A 60 -6.27 15.09 -13.96
CA GLY A 60 -6.75 15.83 -15.14
C GLY A 60 -8.05 16.61 -14.92
N ALA A 61 -8.74 16.43 -13.79
CA ALA A 61 -9.94 17.17 -13.44
C ALA A 61 -9.58 18.58 -12.93
N THR A 62 -10.22 19.61 -13.51
CA THR A 62 -9.90 21.02 -13.22
C THR A 62 -10.45 21.53 -11.89
N ALA A 63 -11.53 20.94 -11.37
CA ALA A 63 -12.12 21.31 -10.09
C ALA A 63 -12.02 20.16 -9.07
N ARG A 64 -11.80 20.52 -7.80
CA ARG A 64 -11.64 19.55 -6.69
C ARG A 64 -12.87 18.64 -6.51
N GLY A 65 -14.07 19.18 -6.65
CA GLY A 65 -15.33 18.41 -6.57
C GLY A 65 -15.45 17.37 -7.69
N ASP A 66 -15.04 17.72 -8.90
CA ASP A 66 -15.07 16.82 -10.05
C ASP A 66 -14.05 15.69 -9.92
N ARG A 67 -12.86 16.00 -9.39
CA ARG A 67 -11.80 15.01 -9.11
C ARG A 67 -12.29 13.93 -8.15
N LEU A 68 -13.01 14.35 -7.13
CA LEU A 68 -13.50 13.49 -6.08
C LEU A 68 -14.64 12.59 -6.54
N THR A 69 -15.65 13.17 -7.20
CA THR A 69 -16.75 12.41 -7.81
C THR A 69 -16.18 11.34 -8.73
N TYR A 70 -15.16 11.70 -9.52
CA TYR A 70 -14.44 10.76 -10.38
C TYR A 70 -13.81 9.59 -9.60
N ILE A 71 -13.07 9.86 -8.51
CA ILE A 71 -12.44 8.80 -7.70
C ILE A 71 -13.49 7.84 -7.13
N LEU A 72 -14.60 8.36 -6.61
CA LEU A 72 -15.68 7.54 -6.04
C LEU A 72 -16.38 6.68 -7.09
N GLU A 73 -16.75 7.28 -8.23
CA GLU A 73 -17.35 6.54 -9.34
C GLU A 73 -16.41 5.44 -9.86
N ALA A 74 -15.11 5.73 -9.96
CA ALA A 74 -14.12 4.77 -10.42
C ALA A 74 -13.99 3.57 -9.47
N PHE A 75 -14.02 3.76 -8.15
CA PHE A 75 -13.99 2.67 -7.18
C PHE A 75 -15.31 1.86 -7.17
N LEU A 76 -16.45 2.52 -7.32
CA LEU A 76 -17.75 1.85 -7.42
C LEU A 76 -17.88 1.00 -8.69
N ASP A 77 -17.40 1.51 -9.82
CA ASP A 77 -17.38 0.76 -11.07
C ASP A 77 -16.38 -0.40 -11.02
N ALA A 78 -15.19 -0.22 -10.42
CA ALA A 78 -14.20 -1.29 -10.29
C ALA A 78 -14.69 -2.46 -9.43
N LYS A 79 -15.56 -2.23 -8.43
CA LYS A 79 -16.22 -3.31 -7.68
C LYS A 79 -17.01 -4.25 -8.59
N LYS A 80 -17.58 -3.76 -9.70
CA LYS A 80 -18.32 -4.57 -10.68
C LYS A 80 -17.40 -5.47 -11.52
N GLU A 81 -16.11 -5.13 -11.61
CA GLU A 81 -15.10 -5.88 -12.37
C GLU A 81 -14.23 -6.79 -11.49
N LYS A 82 -14.63 -7.05 -10.24
CA LYS A 82 -13.87 -7.86 -9.25
C LYS A 82 -13.36 -9.20 -9.81
N THR A 83 -14.18 -9.91 -10.59
CA THR A 83 -13.81 -11.22 -11.15
C THR A 83 -12.67 -11.13 -12.19
N HIS A 84 -12.56 -10.01 -12.91
CA HIS A 84 -11.48 -9.77 -13.85
C HIS A 84 -10.18 -9.48 -13.09
N TRP A 85 -10.25 -8.65 -12.05
CA TRP A 85 -9.12 -8.39 -11.15
C TRP A 85 -8.60 -9.67 -10.47
N GLN A 86 -9.47 -10.55 -9.98
CA GLN A 86 -9.07 -11.85 -9.41
C GLN A 86 -8.44 -12.82 -10.43
N ARG A 87 -8.79 -12.69 -11.72
CA ARG A 87 -8.15 -13.49 -12.77
C ARG A 87 -6.74 -12.97 -13.06
N VAL A 88 -6.62 -11.66 -13.14
CA VAL A 88 -5.35 -10.96 -13.34
C VAL A 88 -4.39 -11.31 -12.21
N GLU A 89 -4.84 -11.18 -10.97
CA GLU A 89 -4.10 -11.55 -9.76
C GLU A 89 -3.41 -12.91 -9.85
N ARG A 90 -4.18 -13.96 -10.16
CA ARG A 90 -3.65 -15.32 -10.32
C ARG A 90 -2.57 -15.44 -11.40
N ILE A 91 -2.64 -14.63 -12.46
CA ILE A 91 -1.61 -14.62 -13.51
C ILE A 91 -0.32 -14.01 -12.97
N PHE A 92 -0.40 -12.95 -12.19
CA PHE A 92 0.79 -12.28 -11.64
C PHE A 92 1.41 -13.03 -10.47
N ASP A 93 0.62 -13.65 -9.61
CA ASP A 93 1.15 -14.50 -8.53
C ASP A 93 2.01 -15.63 -9.10
N SER A 94 1.64 -16.18 -10.27
CA SER A 94 2.46 -17.19 -10.97
C SER A 94 3.81 -16.67 -11.49
N LYS A 95 4.03 -15.35 -11.46
CA LYS A 95 5.24 -14.66 -11.95
C LYS A 95 6.05 -13.97 -10.86
N LEU A 96 5.46 -13.74 -9.68
CA LEU A 96 6.15 -13.12 -8.54
C LEU A 96 7.18 -14.04 -7.87
N GLY A 97 7.11 -15.35 -8.09
CA GLY A 97 8.12 -16.31 -7.62
C GLY A 97 9.43 -16.31 -8.40
N ASP A 98 9.70 -15.29 -9.20
CA ASP A 98 10.97 -15.11 -9.91
C ASP A 98 12.10 -14.74 -8.93
N GLU A 99 13.27 -15.37 -9.07
CA GLU A 99 14.40 -15.20 -8.15
C GLU A 99 14.86 -13.74 -8.03
N HIS A 100 14.76 -12.95 -9.10
CA HIS A 100 15.14 -11.55 -9.08
C HIS A 100 14.17 -10.71 -8.24
N MET A 101 12.87 -10.99 -8.35
CA MET A 101 11.82 -10.31 -7.59
C MET A 101 11.95 -10.65 -6.10
N GLU A 102 12.22 -11.91 -5.77
CA GLU A 102 12.40 -12.35 -4.39
C GLU A 102 13.64 -11.69 -3.76
N LYS A 103 14.74 -11.56 -4.50
CA LYS A 103 15.92 -10.83 -4.02
C LYS A 103 15.61 -9.36 -3.69
N MET A 104 14.95 -8.63 -4.59
CA MET A 104 14.62 -7.22 -4.35
C MET A 104 13.69 -7.04 -3.15
N LYS A 105 12.72 -7.96 -2.97
CA LYS A 105 11.85 -8.01 -1.80
C LYS A 105 12.66 -8.18 -0.52
N LEU A 106 13.62 -9.11 -0.49
CA LEU A 106 14.50 -9.30 0.67
C LEU A 106 15.37 -8.07 0.94
N ASP A 107 15.92 -7.43 -0.10
CA ASP A 107 16.72 -6.20 0.04
C ASP A 107 15.91 -5.06 0.68
N LEU A 108 14.62 -4.91 0.34
CA LEU A 108 13.72 -3.96 0.97
C LEU A 108 13.43 -4.33 2.43
N LEU A 109 13.07 -5.59 2.69
CA LEU A 109 12.72 -6.09 4.04
C LEU A 109 13.89 -6.01 5.02
N PHE A 110 15.13 -6.13 4.53
CA PHE A 110 16.34 -6.08 5.34
C PHE A 110 17.05 -4.72 5.33
N SER A 111 16.47 -3.70 4.70
CA SER A 111 17.04 -2.37 4.70
C SER A 111 16.96 -1.71 6.09
N PRO A 112 18.10 -1.43 6.76
CA PRO A 112 18.08 -0.85 8.11
C PRO A 112 17.45 0.55 8.14
N GLU A 113 17.71 1.37 7.12
CA GLU A 113 17.16 2.73 7.04
C GLU A 113 15.63 2.71 6.86
N LEU A 114 15.12 1.77 6.06
CA LEU A 114 13.68 1.63 5.83
C LEU A 114 12.98 1.11 7.07
N LEU A 115 13.55 0.10 7.73
CA LEU A 115 13.05 -0.43 9.00
C LEU A 115 12.98 0.67 10.07
N GLN A 116 14.03 1.47 10.22
CA GLN A 116 14.03 2.60 11.15
C GLN A 116 12.89 3.60 10.84
N CYS A 117 12.65 3.91 9.57
CA CYS A 117 11.55 4.80 9.19
C CYS A 117 10.18 4.19 9.53
N LEU A 118 10.01 2.88 9.34
CA LEU A 118 8.78 2.16 9.69
C LEU A 118 8.53 2.14 11.20
N GLU A 119 9.57 1.96 12.02
CA GLU A 119 9.48 2.02 13.48
C GLU A 119 9.12 3.41 13.98
N VAL A 120 9.71 4.45 13.39
CA VAL A 120 9.36 5.84 13.71
C VAL A 120 7.91 6.11 13.33
N LEU A 121 7.43 5.60 12.19
CA LEU A 121 6.03 5.74 11.83
C LEU A 121 5.13 4.97 12.80
N TRP A 122 5.44 3.71 13.09
CA TRP A 122 4.71 2.84 14.03
C TRP A 122 4.50 3.51 15.38
N SER A 123 5.58 4.04 15.97
CA SER A 123 5.50 4.73 17.27
C SER A 123 4.67 6.01 17.20
N ARG A 124 4.70 6.75 16.08
CA ARG A 124 3.88 7.96 15.90
C ARG A 124 2.40 7.70 15.75
N VAL A 125 2.01 6.56 15.20
CA VAL A 125 0.61 6.28 14.85
C VAL A 125 -0.10 5.39 15.89
N GLY A 126 0.47 5.29 17.09
CA GLY A 126 -0.12 4.57 18.23
C GLY A 126 0.32 3.11 18.36
N GLY A 127 1.40 2.72 17.68
CA GLY A 127 2.01 1.41 17.83
C GLY A 127 2.77 1.27 19.16
N VAL A 128 2.63 0.12 19.81
CA VAL A 128 3.28 -0.18 21.09
C VAL A 128 4.52 -1.04 20.86
N SER A 129 5.59 -0.77 21.61
CA SER A 129 6.80 -1.61 21.59
C SER A 129 6.50 -3.03 22.09
N GLY A 130 6.89 -4.04 21.32
CA GLY A 130 6.62 -5.45 21.62
C GLY A 130 5.13 -5.83 21.59
N GLY A 131 4.26 -4.94 21.14
CA GLY A 131 2.82 -5.09 21.26
C GLY A 131 2.07 -4.87 19.95
N PHE A 132 0.79 -4.57 20.10
CA PHE A 132 -0.14 -4.38 19.00
C PHE A 132 -0.62 -2.93 18.95
N MET A 133 -0.97 -2.47 17.76
CA MET A 133 -1.78 -1.28 17.56
C MET A 133 -3.26 -1.68 17.60
N THR A 134 -4.05 -0.95 18.37
CA THR A 134 -5.50 -1.20 18.44
C THR A 134 -6.17 -0.92 17.10
N GLU A 135 -7.29 -1.59 16.83
CA GLU A 135 -8.05 -1.36 15.60
C GLU A 135 -8.47 0.11 15.43
N ASP A 136 -8.83 0.77 16.53
CA ASP A 136 -9.23 2.18 16.51
C ASP A 136 -8.06 3.12 16.17
N ALA A 137 -6.88 2.91 16.75
CA ALA A 137 -5.68 3.66 16.40
C ALA A 137 -5.32 3.43 14.92
N TYR A 138 -5.39 2.18 14.47
CA TYR A 138 -5.12 1.85 13.08
C TYR A 138 -6.15 2.47 12.13
N ARG A 139 -7.43 2.50 12.50
CA ARG A 139 -8.50 3.15 11.73
C ARG A 139 -8.26 4.63 11.55
N GLN A 140 -7.88 5.33 12.62
CA GLN A 140 -7.55 6.76 12.57
C GLN A 140 -6.35 7.00 11.65
N PHE A 141 -5.32 6.16 11.76
CA PHE A 141 -4.16 6.18 10.86
C PHE A 141 -4.57 6.01 9.39
N GLN A 142 -5.36 4.98 9.07
CA GLN A 142 -5.84 4.74 7.70
C GLN A 142 -6.61 5.94 7.17
N GLN A 143 -7.51 6.53 7.96
CA GLN A 143 -8.31 7.65 7.52
C GLN A 143 -7.44 8.85 7.10
N GLN A 144 -6.46 9.22 7.92
CA GLN A 144 -5.52 10.30 7.59
C GLN A 144 -4.65 9.95 6.38
N LEU A 145 -4.24 8.68 6.24
CA LEU A 145 -3.49 8.18 5.10
C LEU A 145 -4.28 8.30 3.79
N TYR A 146 -5.57 7.95 3.80
CA TYR A 146 -6.51 8.15 2.68
C TYR A 146 -6.61 9.63 2.29
N PHE A 147 -6.77 10.52 3.27
CA PHE A 147 -6.86 11.96 3.02
C PHE A 147 -5.58 12.51 2.41
N MET A 148 -4.42 12.13 2.94
CA MET A 148 -3.12 12.58 2.45
C MET A 148 -2.85 12.08 1.02
N LEU A 149 -3.10 10.80 0.74
CA LEU A 149 -2.76 10.21 -0.56
C LEU A 149 -3.72 10.62 -1.67
N LEU A 150 -5.02 10.75 -1.38
CA LEU A 150 -6.01 11.15 -2.38
C LEU A 150 -6.28 12.67 -2.39
N ASP A 151 -5.68 13.42 -1.46
CA ASP A 151 -5.90 14.85 -1.25
C ASP A 151 -7.40 15.18 -1.05
N ILE A 152 -8.07 14.37 -0.24
CA ILE A 152 -9.50 14.46 0.10
C ILE A 152 -9.62 14.93 1.55
N ASN A 153 -9.81 16.24 1.77
CA ASN A 153 -10.04 16.81 3.12
C ASN A 153 -11.51 17.20 3.35
N ASP A 154 -12.45 16.56 2.66
CA ASP A 154 -13.87 16.90 2.76
C ASP A 154 -14.63 15.86 3.59
N ILE A 155 -15.21 16.37 4.69
CA ILE A 155 -15.92 15.61 5.74
C ILE A 155 -17.13 14.86 5.16
N GLY A 156 -17.73 15.35 4.07
CA GLY A 156 -18.89 14.71 3.44
C GLY A 156 -18.61 13.33 2.83
N LEU A 157 -17.34 12.92 2.74
CA LEU A 157 -16.91 11.75 1.97
C LEU A 157 -16.32 10.66 2.85
N VAL A 158 -16.13 10.97 4.13
CA VAL A 158 -15.73 10.01 5.15
C VAL A 158 -16.59 8.74 5.07
N PRO A 159 -17.93 8.80 4.91
CA PRO A 159 -18.74 7.59 4.82
C PRO A 159 -18.41 6.73 3.59
N ALA A 160 -18.12 7.37 2.44
CA ALA A 160 -17.83 6.67 1.19
C ALA A 160 -16.45 6.01 1.22
N THR A 161 -15.47 6.63 1.88
CA THR A 161 -14.13 6.06 2.07
C THR A 161 -14.04 5.07 3.23
N MET A 162 -14.96 5.14 4.20
CA MET A 162 -14.93 4.29 5.39
C MET A 162 -15.05 2.81 5.07
N GLN A 163 -15.86 2.44 4.07
CA GLN A 163 -15.97 1.05 3.65
C GLN A 163 -14.63 0.50 3.14
N PHE A 164 -13.87 1.31 2.40
CA PHE A 164 -12.56 0.90 1.88
C PHE A 164 -11.51 0.81 2.99
N ILE A 165 -11.54 1.75 3.93
CA ILE A 165 -10.71 1.71 5.14
C ILE A 165 -11.01 0.45 5.97
N GLN A 166 -12.28 0.08 6.13
CA GLN A 166 -12.67 -1.14 6.84
C GLN A 166 -12.16 -2.40 6.15
N GLU A 167 -12.22 -2.47 4.82
CA GLU A 167 -11.68 -3.59 4.05
C GLU A 167 -10.15 -3.72 4.23
N ASP A 168 -9.43 -2.59 4.28
CA ASP A 168 -7.99 -2.56 4.57
C ASP A 168 -7.67 -3.05 6.00
N ILE A 169 -8.40 -2.54 7.00
CA ILE A 169 -8.25 -2.95 8.40
C ILE A 169 -8.50 -4.45 8.55
N HIS A 170 -9.58 -4.96 7.96
CA HIS A 170 -9.92 -6.38 8.04
C HIS A 170 -8.84 -7.28 7.42
N THR A 171 -8.17 -6.80 6.37
CA THR A 171 -7.09 -7.55 5.72
C THR A 171 -5.82 -7.57 6.59
N ASP A 172 -5.53 -6.47 7.27
CA ASP A 172 -4.27 -6.28 8.02
C ASP A 172 -4.37 -6.83 9.45
N CYS A 173 -5.50 -6.60 10.13
CA CYS A 173 -5.77 -7.07 11.48
C CYS A 173 -6.27 -8.52 11.45
N LYS A 174 -5.35 -9.48 11.33
CA LYS A 174 -5.69 -10.92 11.30
C LYS A 174 -6.04 -11.50 12.68
N SER A 175 -5.83 -10.75 13.76
CA SER A 175 -6.05 -11.20 15.14
C SER A 175 -6.94 -10.21 15.91
N GLU A 176 -7.65 -10.71 16.93
CA GLU A 176 -8.45 -9.87 17.83
C GLU A 176 -7.58 -8.92 18.68
N ALA A 177 -6.27 -9.19 18.79
CA ALA A 177 -5.33 -8.33 19.52
C ALA A 177 -5.01 -7.02 18.78
N GLY A 178 -5.36 -6.93 17.49
CA GLY A 178 -5.08 -5.79 16.63
C GLY A 178 -4.00 -6.10 15.58
N LEU A 179 -3.34 -5.04 15.13
CA LEU A 179 -2.28 -5.10 14.14
C LEU A 179 -0.93 -5.20 14.83
N ASP A 180 -0.08 -6.12 14.43
CA ASP A 180 1.31 -6.19 14.89
C ASP A 180 2.23 -5.36 13.99
N PHE A 181 3.48 -5.15 14.43
CA PHE A 181 4.45 -4.39 13.65
C PHE A 181 4.75 -5.04 12.29
N ALA A 182 4.72 -6.38 12.21
CA ALA A 182 4.91 -7.15 11.00
C ALA A 182 3.88 -6.86 9.91
N GLY A 183 2.61 -6.98 10.27
CA GLY A 183 1.48 -6.67 9.41
C GLY A 183 1.49 -5.20 9.03
N PHE A 184 1.81 -4.30 9.97
CA PHE A 184 1.95 -2.88 9.70
C PHE A 184 3.06 -2.58 8.69
N ALA A 185 4.28 -3.05 8.93
CA ALA A 185 5.42 -2.83 8.05
C ALA A 185 5.13 -3.35 6.63
N THR A 186 4.59 -4.57 6.53
CA THR A 186 4.15 -5.14 5.26
C THR A 186 3.12 -4.23 4.58
N SER A 187 2.08 -3.83 5.31
CA SER A 187 1.01 -2.96 4.82
C SER A 187 1.52 -1.61 4.28
N ILE A 188 2.49 -0.98 4.94
CA ILE A 188 3.11 0.26 4.49
C ILE A 188 4.01 0.04 3.26
N LEU A 189 4.74 -1.06 3.21
CA LEU A 189 5.62 -1.36 2.09
C LEU A 189 4.83 -1.73 0.82
N GLU A 190 3.71 -2.45 0.95
CA GLU A 190 2.77 -2.67 -0.18
C GLU A 190 2.22 -1.34 -0.71
N LEU A 191 1.93 -0.40 0.20
CA LEU A 191 1.48 0.93 -0.19
C LEU A 191 2.62 1.71 -0.88
N ALA A 192 3.85 1.65 -0.36
CA ALA A 192 5.00 2.28 -1.00
C ALA A 192 5.25 1.71 -2.41
N ASP A 193 5.12 0.40 -2.59
CA ASP A 193 5.21 -0.28 -3.89
C ASP A 193 4.16 0.25 -4.87
N ASN A 194 2.99 0.68 -4.39
CA ASN A 194 2.04 1.35 -5.26
C ASN A 194 2.48 2.78 -5.56
N TRP A 195 2.79 3.56 -4.53
CA TRP A 195 2.85 5.02 -4.63
C TRP A 195 4.21 5.58 -5.04
N THR A 196 5.25 4.75 -5.09
CA THR A 196 6.60 5.14 -5.55
C THR A 196 6.82 4.79 -7.02
N PRO A 197 7.61 5.60 -7.76
CA PRO A 197 7.92 5.34 -9.17
C PRO A 197 9.05 4.31 -9.35
N THR A 198 9.98 4.21 -8.39
CA THR A 198 11.07 3.23 -8.44
C THR A 198 11.02 2.27 -7.26
N ARG A 199 11.87 1.24 -7.34
CA ARG A 199 11.95 0.16 -6.34
C ARG A 199 13.23 0.17 -5.54
N CYS A 200 13.91 1.31 -5.53
CA CYS A 200 15.09 1.49 -4.72
C CYS A 200 14.68 1.85 -3.28
N ILE A 201 15.51 1.43 -2.33
CA ILE A 201 15.34 1.72 -0.91
C ILE A 201 15.11 3.23 -0.65
N PRO A 202 15.84 4.18 -1.27
CA PRO A 202 15.63 5.62 -1.06
C PRO A 202 14.20 6.11 -1.33
N ASP A 203 13.53 5.59 -2.37
CA ASP A 203 12.17 6.01 -2.70
C ASP A 203 11.16 5.52 -1.66
N TYR A 204 11.35 4.30 -1.16
CA TYR A 204 10.53 3.75 -0.08
C TYR A 204 10.74 4.55 1.21
N VAL A 205 12.00 4.85 1.54
CA VAL A 205 12.34 5.69 2.70
C VAL A 205 11.70 7.07 2.58
N ALA A 206 11.82 7.73 1.43
CA ALA A 206 11.23 9.04 1.18
C ALA A 206 9.69 8.99 1.30
N PHE A 207 9.07 7.93 0.79
CA PHE A 207 7.62 7.74 0.91
C PHE A 207 7.18 7.54 2.36
N VAL A 208 7.85 6.68 3.12
CA VAL A 208 7.54 6.46 4.55
C VAL A 208 7.74 7.76 5.33
N ARG A 209 8.85 8.48 5.13
CA ARG A 209 9.08 9.78 5.77
C ARG A 209 7.99 10.80 5.46
N LYS A 210 7.55 10.89 4.19
CA LYS A 210 6.43 11.76 3.79
C LYS A 210 5.16 11.42 4.55
N ILE A 211 4.84 10.13 4.72
CA ILE A 211 3.72 9.71 5.57
C ILE A 211 3.99 10.20 6.98
N THR A 212 5.12 9.83 7.58
CA THR A 212 5.49 10.17 8.96
C THR A 212 5.41 11.67 9.28
N GLU A 213 5.75 12.54 8.33
CA GLU A 213 5.67 14.00 8.44
C GLU A 213 4.23 14.54 8.42
N ALA A 214 3.30 13.83 7.76
CA ALA A 214 1.89 14.19 7.71
C ALA A 214 1.15 13.92 9.03
N PHE A 215 1.71 13.08 9.91
CA PHE A 215 1.15 12.79 11.23
C PHE A 215 1.86 13.66 12.28
N THR A 216 1.11 14.61 12.87
CA THR A 216 1.62 15.53 13.90
C THR A 216 2.15 14.77 15.12
N PRO A 217 3.29 15.18 15.71
CA PRO A 217 3.81 14.56 16.91
C PRO A 217 2.98 14.96 18.13
N GLU A 218 1.99 14.16 18.50
CA GLU A 218 1.45 14.20 19.86
C GLU A 218 2.40 13.40 20.76
N ALA A 219 3.19 14.13 21.55
CA ALA A 219 4.11 13.68 22.59
C ALA A 219 4.98 12.44 22.26
N LYS A 220 6.26 12.68 21.92
CA LYS A 220 7.31 11.65 21.83
C LYS A 220 7.22 10.66 23.00
N GLN A 221 6.75 9.44 22.76
CA GLN A 221 7.16 8.30 23.57
C GLN A 221 8.54 7.89 23.08
N THR A 222 9.57 8.29 23.82
CA THR A 222 10.92 7.77 23.64
C THR A 222 10.86 6.30 24.04
N ILE A 223 10.93 5.39 23.08
CA ILE A 223 11.02 3.96 23.38
C ILE A 223 12.48 3.69 23.79
N GLU A 224 12.71 3.43 25.07
CA GLU A 224 14.00 2.94 25.57
C GLU A 224 14.09 1.43 25.34
N PHE A 225 15.00 0.99 24.46
CA PHE A 225 15.28 -0.42 24.23
C PHE A 225 16.52 -0.84 25.02
N THR A 226 16.31 -1.53 26.13
CA THR A 226 17.37 -2.20 26.88
C THR A 226 17.28 -3.71 26.62
N ASN A 227 18.15 -4.23 25.74
CA ASN A 227 18.78 -5.57 25.77
C ASN A 227 19.11 -6.12 24.37
N GLU A 228 20.28 -6.74 24.25
CA GLU A 228 20.67 -7.59 23.11
C GLU A 228 19.94 -8.94 23.24
N ASP A 229 19.20 -9.35 22.21
CA ASP A 229 18.53 -10.65 22.17
C ASP A 229 18.92 -11.38 20.86
N ASP A 230 19.33 -12.65 20.99
CA ASP A 230 19.48 -13.57 19.86
C ASP A 230 18.13 -14.25 19.56
N PHE A 231 17.66 -14.21 18.32
CA PHE A 231 16.43 -14.91 17.91
C PHE A 231 16.63 -15.71 16.61
N ARG A 232 15.79 -16.73 16.41
CA ARG A 232 15.70 -17.52 15.17
C ARG A 232 14.49 -17.02 14.36
N LEU A 233 14.69 -16.75 13.08
CA LEU A 233 13.61 -16.46 12.13
C LEU A 233 12.77 -17.71 11.89
N ASN A 234 11.83 -17.99 12.79
CA ASN A 234 10.65 -18.74 12.40
C ASN A 234 9.66 -17.75 11.76
N GLN A 235 8.94 -18.25 10.76
CA GLN A 235 7.98 -17.50 9.95
C GLN A 235 7.17 -16.51 10.81
N ASP A 236 7.04 -15.27 10.31
CA ASP A 236 6.21 -14.16 10.80
C ASP A 236 6.78 -13.21 11.87
N THR A 237 8.10 -13.16 12.11
CA THR A 237 8.66 -12.19 13.08
C THR A 237 9.29 -10.96 12.38
N PHE A 238 8.75 -9.76 12.61
CA PHE A 238 9.33 -8.48 12.17
C PHE A 238 9.78 -7.66 13.38
N PHE A 239 10.96 -7.07 13.26
CA PHE A 239 11.77 -6.72 14.42
C PHE A 239 11.62 -5.29 14.87
N ILE A 240 11.77 -5.15 16.17
CA ILE A 240 11.67 -3.92 16.91
C ILE A 240 13.09 -3.53 17.37
N GLY A 241 13.53 -2.36 16.94
CA GLY A 241 14.50 -1.50 17.63
C GLY A 241 15.98 -1.82 17.44
N GLY A 242 16.43 -2.36 16.30
CA GLY A 242 17.88 -2.55 16.10
C GLY A 242 18.33 -2.92 14.69
N VAL A 243 19.64 -2.74 14.44
CA VAL A 243 20.29 -3.18 13.20
C VAL A 243 20.45 -4.69 13.24
N ILE A 244 19.80 -5.37 12.31
CA ILE A 244 19.95 -6.82 12.16
C ILE A 244 21.10 -7.10 11.22
N LYS A 245 22.07 -7.88 11.68
CA LYS A 245 23.15 -8.39 10.84
C LYS A 245 23.03 -9.90 10.70
N PRO A 246 23.14 -10.45 9.47
CA PRO A 246 23.32 -11.88 9.30
C PRO A 246 24.68 -12.27 9.90
N VAL A 247 24.67 -13.29 10.75
CA VAL A 247 25.83 -13.87 11.41
C VAL A 247 25.85 -15.35 11.09
N GLN A 248 27.01 -15.86 10.65
CA GLN A 248 27.19 -17.30 10.46
C GLN A 248 27.47 -17.94 11.82
N VAL A 249 26.59 -18.85 12.24
CA VAL A 249 26.76 -19.63 13.47
C VAL A 249 26.59 -21.10 13.10
N ASN A 250 27.67 -21.88 13.24
CA ASN A 250 27.69 -23.31 12.93
C ASN A 250 27.22 -23.68 11.51
N GLY A 251 27.44 -22.80 10.52
CA GLY A 251 27.04 -23.01 9.12
C GLY A 251 25.59 -22.65 8.81
N GLU A 252 24.84 -22.17 9.79
CA GLU A 252 23.51 -21.59 9.62
C GLU A 252 23.60 -20.06 9.69
N THR A 253 22.87 -19.38 8.81
CA THR A 253 22.70 -17.93 8.88
C THR A 253 21.69 -17.61 9.99
N ILE A 254 22.18 -17.05 11.09
CA ILE A 254 21.36 -16.50 12.18
C ILE A 254 21.35 -14.98 12.06
N TYR A 255 20.28 -14.32 12.50
CA TYR A 255 20.15 -12.86 12.41
C TYR A 255 20.30 -12.28 13.82
N ARG A 256 21.36 -11.49 14.04
CA ARG A 256 21.65 -10.87 15.33
C ARG A 256 21.19 -9.42 15.33
N ARG A 257 20.41 -9.03 16.33
CA ARG A 257 20.02 -7.63 16.57
C ARG A 257 21.14 -6.91 17.32
N THR A 258 21.58 -5.76 16.81
CA THR A 258 22.48 -4.83 17.49
C THR A 258 21.79 -3.48 17.59
N THR A 259 21.54 -3.02 18.82
CA THR A 259 20.96 -1.70 19.10
C THR A 259 22.01 -0.62 18.83
N ILE A 260 21.61 0.55 18.28
CA ILE A 260 22.46 1.75 18.22
C ILE A 260 22.11 2.65 19.40
#